data_AF-A0A0T6B5C5-F1
#
_entry.id   AF-A0A0T6B5C5-F1
#
_cell.length_a   1.000
_cell.length_b   1.000
_cell.length_c   1.000
_cell.angle_alpha   90.00
_cell.angle_beta   90.00
_cell.angle_gamma   90.00
#
_symmetry.space_group_name_H-M   'P 1'
#
loop_
_entity.id
_entity.type
_entity.pdbx_description
1 polymer ?
#
loop_
_entity_poly.entity_id
_entity_poly.type
_entity_poly.pdbx_seq_one_letter_code
_entity_poly.pdbx_strand_id
1 'polypeptide(L)'
;MGTYHGMTLKSVTEGSAKARPAQTPQPAAPLPANAARPPPGHTKRVSRTPIIIIPAGTSSLITMHNVKDILQDLKFVSVEQKKAEGARRDNEVLLQRQKNGISVPYRVVDNPAKLSPSDWDRVVAVFVMGPAWQFKGYPWENPVEIFDKICAFHLKYDEMRLDANVARWAVTVIELSRTKRHLDRAALMVFWEKLDRHIVQHKPHLRF
;
A
#
# COMPACT_ATOMS: atom_id res chain seq x y z
N MET A 1 -38.71 -7.29 -37.06
CA MET A 1 -39.89 -6.97 -37.90
C MET A 1 -40.57 -5.75 -37.29
N GLY A 2 -40.59 -4.56 -37.90
CA GLY A 2 -39.95 -4.10 -39.14
C GLY A 2 -39.70 -2.59 -39.10
N THR A 3 -39.01 -2.03 -40.11
CA THR A 3 -38.49 -0.65 -40.12
C THR A 3 -39.24 0.27 -41.09
N TYR A 4 -39.55 1.50 -40.67
CA TYR A 4 -39.84 2.66 -41.53
C TYR A 4 -38.94 3.83 -41.06
N HIS A 5 -38.15 4.48 -41.94
CA HIS A 5 -38.54 5.60 -42.81
C HIS A 5 -39.13 6.80 -42.03
N GLY A 6 -38.68 8.04 -42.19
CA GLY A 6 -37.58 8.60 -43.02
C GLY A 6 -37.88 10.07 -43.42
N MET A 7 -36.87 10.81 -43.90
CA MET A 7 -36.96 12.18 -44.48
C MET A 7 -37.34 13.32 -43.50
N THR A 8 -37.02 14.61 -43.70
CA THR A 8 -35.77 15.31 -44.14
C THR A 8 -35.83 16.76 -43.61
N LEU A 9 -34.70 17.50 -43.55
CA LEU A 9 -34.68 18.91 -43.12
C LEU A 9 -35.36 19.87 -44.13
N LYS A 10 -36.27 20.72 -43.62
CA LYS A 10 -36.70 22.03 -44.16
C LYS A 10 -37.28 22.89 -43.01
N SER A 11 -37.27 24.24 -43.00
CA SER A 11 -36.32 25.26 -43.47
C SER A 11 -36.90 26.66 -43.14
N VAL A 12 -36.20 27.46 -42.33
CA VAL A 12 -36.23 28.95 -42.22
C VAL A 12 -37.54 29.79 -42.41
N THR A 13 -37.96 30.41 -41.29
CA THR A 13 -38.17 31.87 -41.09
C THR A 13 -39.42 32.61 -41.65
N GLU A 14 -39.78 33.70 -40.95
CA GLU A 14 -40.78 34.78 -41.23
C GLU A 14 -42.28 34.43 -41.08
N GLY A 15 -43.16 35.30 -40.52
CA GLY A 15 -42.96 36.59 -39.84
C GLY A 15 -44.27 37.28 -39.39
N SER A 16 -44.18 38.36 -38.59
CA SER A 16 -45.27 39.26 -38.09
C SER A 16 -46.36 38.62 -37.19
N ALA A 17 -46.51 38.95 -35.88
CA ALA A 17 -46.87 40.24 -35.25
C ALA A 17 -48.29 40.73 -35.63
N LYS A 18 -49.16 41.28 -34.75
CA LYS A 18 -48.99 42.08 -33.49
C LYS A 18 -50.08 41.62 -32.44
N ALA A 19 -50.55 42.28 -31.36
CA ALA A 19 -50.36 43.63 -30.76
C ALA A 19 -50.86 43.70 -29.27
N ARG A 20 -50.16 44.50 -28.42
CA ARG A 20 -50.63 45.24 -27.21
C ARG A 20 -51.16 44.47 -25.95
N PRO A 21 -51.25 45.11 -24.77
CA PRO A 21 -50.81 46.48 -24.38
C PRO A 21 -49.60 46.48 -23.40
N ALA A 22 -49.18 47.67 -22.95
CA ALA A 22 -48.02 47.86 -22.07
C ALA A 22 -48.39 47.87 -20.56
N GLN A 23 -47.42 47.54 -19.71
CA GLN A 23 -47.44 47.79 -18.26
C GLN A 23 -46.15 48.51 -17.82
N THR A 24 -46.17 49.10 -16.62
CA THR A 24 -45.14 50.01 -16.10
C THR A 24 -43.85 49.29 -15.66
N PRO A 25 -42.68 49.96 -15.73
CA PRO A 25 -41.42 49.40 -15.25
C PRO A 25 -41.40 49.34 -13.71
N GLN A 26 -41.35 48.12 -13.16
CA GLN A 26 -40.98 47.91 -11.76
C GLN A 26 -39.45 47.77 -11.65
N PRO A 27 -38.81 48.27 -10.58
CA PRO A 27 -37.37 48.15 -10.39
C PRO A 27 -36.98 46.68 -10.15
N ALA A 28 -35.91 46.23 -10.81
CA ALA A 28 -35.45 44.85 -10.70
C ALA A 28 -34.87 44.56 -9.31
N ALA A 29 -35.49 43.60 -8.59
CA ALA A 29 -34.87 43.01 -7.42
C ALA A 29 -33.62 42.19 -7.85
N PRO A 30 -32.49 42.31 -7.16
CA PRO A 30 -31.29 41.55 -7.51
C PRO A 30 -31.51 40.06 -7.25
N LEU A 31 -31.32 39.23 -8.29
CA LEU A 31 -31.29 37.78 -8.15
C LEU A 31 -30.18 37.39 -7.16
N PRO A 32 -30.44 36.50 -6.18
CA PRO A 32 -29.40 36.03 -5.28
C PRO A 32 -28.40 35.19 -6.07
N ALA A 33 -27.22 35.77 -6.33
CA ALA A 33 -26.13 35.17 -7.09
C ALA A 33 -25.41 34.07 -6.28
N ASN A 34 -26.17 33.10 -5.77
CA ASN A 34 -25.68 31.92 -5.08
C ASN A 34 -25.16 30.90 -6.10
N ALA A 35 -24.21 31.34 -6.93
CA ALA A 35 -23.42 30.46 -7.77
C ALA A 35 -22.70 29.46 -6.85
N ALA A 36 -23.14 28.21 -6.89
CA ALA A 36 -22.63 27.15 -6.03
C ALA A 36 -21.15 26.89 -6.35
N ARG A 37 -20.26 27.62 -5.65
CA ARG A 37 -18.81 27.47 -5.75
C ARG A 37 -18.50 25.99 -5.46
N PRO A 38 -17.89 25.24 -6.39
CA PRO A 38 -17.56 23.85 -6.12
C PRO A 38 -16.70 23.79 -4.86
N PRO A 39 -16.94 22.83 -3.94
CA PRO A 39 -16.19 22.74 -2.70
C PRO A 39 -14.68 22.67 -3.03
N PRO A 40 -13.82 23.35 -2.27
CA PRO A 40 -12.37 23.37 -2.53
C PRO A 40 -11.88 21.93 -2.66
N GLY A 41 -11.42 21.59 -3.86
CA GLY A 41 -11.38 20.21 -4.32
C GLY A 41 -10.66 19.30 -3.32
N HIS A 42 -11.31 18.20 -2.94
CA HIS A 42 -10.79 17.27 -1.93
C HIS A 42 -9.39 16.75 -2.33
N THR A 43 -8.36 17.38 -1.76
CA THR A 43 -6.98 16.90 -1.81
C THR A 43 -6.97 15.54 -1.16
N LYS A 44 -6.87 14.47 -1.98
CA LYS A 44 -6.98 13.08 -1.52
C LYS A 44 -5.99 12.87 -0.38
N ARG A 45 -6.51 12.70 0.84
CA ARG A 45 -5.72 12.64 2.09
C ARG A 45 -4.68 11.53 1.96
N VAL A 46 -3.43 11.92 1.70
CA VAL A 46 -2.32 10.99 1.47
C VAL A 46 -2.18 10.09 2.69
N SER A 47 -2.19 8.76 2.46
CA SER A 47 -2.01 7.80 3.53
C SER A 47 -0.62 7.94 4.15
N ARG A 48 -0.50 7.67 5.45
CA ARG A 48 0.79 7.65 6.18
C ARG A 48 1.09 6.29 6.82
N THR A 49 0.26 5.29 6.54
CA THR A 49 0.48 3.89 6.93
C THR A 49 1.75 3.39 6.26
N PRO A 50 2.76 2.89 6.99
CA PRO A 50 3.95 2.30 6.38
C PRO A 50 3.61 0.98 5.66
N ILE A 51 4.41 0.62 4.66
CA ILE A 51 4.28 -0.60 3.85
C ILE A 51 5.50 -1.50 4.05
N ILE A 52 5.25 -2.78 4.27
CA ILE A 52 6.24 -3.85 4.34
C ILE A 52 6.00 -4.78 3.14
N ILE A 53 7.07 -5.07 2.38
CA ILE A 53 7.02 -6.05 1.28
C ILE A 53 7.63 -7.36 1.76
N ILE A 54 6.94 -8.48 1.51
CA ILE A 54 7.45 -9.84 1.75
C ILE A 54 7.56 -10.62 0.44
N PRO A 55 8.31 -11.74 0.38
CA PRO A 55 8.34 -12.57 -0.83
C PRO A 55 7.01 -13.27 -1.08
N ALA A 56 6.59 -13.34 -2.34
CA ALA A 56 5.51 -14.22 -2.79
C ALA A 56 5.93 -15.71 -2.88
N GLY A 57 7.20 -16.03 -2.59
CA GLY A 57 7.75 -17.39 -2.67
C GLY A 57 7.26 -18.29 -1.54
N THR A 58 6.73 -19.47 -1.90
CA THR A 58 6.19 -20.46 -0.94
C THR A 58 7.25 -21.10 -0.03
N SER A 59 8.54 -20.97 -0.37
CA SER A 59 9.69 -21.39 0.44
C SER A 59 10.16 -20.35 1.46
N SER A 60 9.57 -19.14 1.46
CA SER A 60 9.87 -18.10 2.46
C SER A 60 9.31 -18.50 3.82
N LEU A 61 10.08 -18.26 4.89
CA LEU A 61 9.60 -18.45 6.26
C LEU A 61 8.49 -17.45 6.63
N ILE A 62 8.49 -16.26 6.03
CA ILE A 62 7.47 -15.23 6.19
C ILE A 62 6.59 -15.14 4.93
N THR A 63 5.28 -15.28 5.10
CA THR A 63 4.28 -15.31 4.03
C THR A 63 2.99 -14.61 4.48
N MET A 64 2.06 -14.37 3.56
CA MET A 64 0.75 -13.80 3.87
C MET A 64 -0.10 -14.67 4.83
N HIS A 65 0.25 -15.95 5.07
CA HIS A 65 -0.44 -16.80 6.04
C HIS A 65 -0.02 -16.59 7.50
N ASN A 66 1.24 -16.19 7.74
CA ASN A 66 1.87 -16.18 9.07
C ASN A 66 2.53 -14.84 9.45
N VAL A 67 2.45 -13.82 8.59
CA VAL A 67 3.06 -12.50 8.84
C VAL A 67 2.46 -11.75 10.04
N LYS A 68 1.21 -12.04 10.44
CA LYS A 68 0.64 -11.53 11.70
C LYS A 68 1.36 -12.14 12.89
N ASP A 69 1.40 -13.47 12.96
CA ASP A 69 2.07 -14.22 14.02
C ASP A 69 3.54 -13.78 14.16
N ILE A 70 4.25 -13.64 13.04
CA ILE A 70 5.67 -13.28 13.00
C ILE A 70 5.93 -11.81 13.38
N LEU A 71 5.22 -10.83 12.81
CA LEU A 71 5.56 -9.41 12.99
C LEU A 71 4.76 -8.71 14.09
N GLN A 72 3.51 -9.10 14.33
CA GLN A 72 2.68 -8.50 15.38
C GLN A 72 2.88 -9.20 16.71
N ASP A 73 2.83 -10.54 16.71
CA ASP A 73 2.80 -11.34 17.93
C ASP A 73 4.22 -11.83 18.35
N LEU A 74 5.20 -11.66 17.45
CA LEU A 74 6.62 -12.01 17.59
C LEU A 74 6.86 -13.51 17.85
N LYS A 75 6.15 -14.35 17.09
CA LYS A 75 6.19 -15.82 17.18
C LYS A 75 6.26 -16.43 15.78
N PHE A 76 7.15 -17.40 15.56
CA PHE A 76 7.10 -18.19 14.32
C PHE A 76 6.00 -19.25 14.38
N VAL A 77 5.18 -19.29 13.32
CA VAL A 77 4.21 -20.35 13.05
C VAL A 77 4.39 -20.75 11.58
N SER A 78 4.51 -22.05 11.29
CA SER A 78 4.80 -22.51 9.93
C SER A 78 3.55 -22.42 9.03
N VAL A 79 3.76 -22.35 7.71
CA VAL A 79 2.66 -22.25 6.73
C VAL A 79 1.80 -23.52 6.74
N GLU A 80 2.40 -24.66 7.03
CA GLU A 80 1.74 -25.96 7.19
C GLU A 80 0.81 -25.94 8.41
N GLN A 81 1.28 -25.39 9.54
CA GLN A 81 0.44 -25.22 10.73
C GLN A 81 -0.72 -24.26 10.44
N LYS A 82 -0.48 -23.08 9.84
CA LYS A 82 -1.56 -22.14 9.49
C LYS A 82 -2.60 -22.80 8.57
N LYS A 83 -2.17 -23.63 7.60
CA LYS A 83 -3.08 -24.38 6.72
C LYS A 83 -3.87 -25.47 7.44
N ALA A 84 -3.26 -26.18 8.39
CA ALA A 84 -3.97 -27.12 9.26
C ALA A 84 -4.98 -26.43 10.19
N GLU A 85 -4.69 -25.20 10.64
CA GLU A 85 -5.61 -24.29 11.33
C GLU A 85 -6.71 -23.70 10.40
N GLY A 86 -6.75 -24.08 9.11
CA GLY A 86 -7.73 -23.61 8.14
C GLY A 86 -7.50 -22.20 7.60
N ALA A 87 -6.35 -21.58 7.86
CA ALA A 87 -6.07 -20.19 7.50
C ALA A 87 -5.99 -19.99 5.96
N ARG A 88 -6.82 -19.08 5.46
CA ARG A 88 -6.83 -18.66 4.05
C ARG A 88 -5.68 -17.68 3.77
N ARG A 89 -5.31 -17.49 2.49
CA ARG A 89 -4.30 -16.51 2.07
C ARG A 89 -4.98 -15.18 1.73
N ASP A 90 -4.71 -14.15 2.51
CA ASP A 90 -5.05 -12.76 2.16
C ASP A 90 -4.14 -12.22 1.05
N ASN A 91 -4.64 -11.29 0.24
CA ASN A 91 -3.84 -10.57 -0.77
C ASN A 91 -3.12 -9.33 -0.22
N GLU A 92 -3.53 -8.87 0.95
CA GLU A 92 -2.98 -7.74 1.69
C GLU A 92 -3.31 -7.94 3.17
N VAL A 93 -2.36 -7.67 4.06
CA VAL A 93 -2.55 -7.82 5.51
C VAL A 93 -2.30 -6.50 6.21
N LEU A 94 -3.24 -6.09 7.07
CA LEU A 94 -3.02 -4.99 8.02
C LEU A 94 -2.56 -5.56 9.36
N LEU A 95 -1.39 -5.14 9.84
CA LEU A 95 -0.88 -5.39 11.19
C LEU A 95 -1.30 -4.25 12.12
N GLN A 96 -1.45 -4.54 13.42
CA GLN A 96 -1.67 -3.54 14.48
C GLN A 96 -0.55 -3.64 15.52
N ARG A 97 0.60 -3.02 15.19
CA ARG A 97 1.80 -3.05 16.04
C ARG A 97 1.57 -2.18 17.28
N GLN A 98 1.72 -2.75 18.48
CA GLN A 98 1.75 -1.95 19.71
C GLN A 98 3.13 -1.31 19.90
N LYS A 99 3.16 0.01 20.07
CA LYS A 99 4.38 0.81 20.29
C LYS A 99 4.08 1.91 21.31
N ASN A 100 4.73 1.85 22.48
CA ASN A 100 4.55 2.81 23.59
C ASN A 100 3.06 3.03 23.98
N GLY A 101 2.26 1.96 23.98
CA GLY A 101 0.81 2.02 24.27
C GLY A 101 -0.08 2.51 23.12
N ILE A 102 0.49 2.81 21.95
CA ILE A 102 -0.23 3.25 20.75
C ILE A 102 -0.25 2.10 19.72
N SER A 103 -1.43 1.84 19.15
CA SER A 103 -1.59 0.90 18.04
C SER A 103 -1.23 1.57 16.71
N VAL A 104 -0.25 1.02 16.01
CA VAL A 104 0.29 1.54 14.76
C VAL A 104 -0.07 0.59 13.61
N PRO A 105 -0.80 1.05 12.58
CA PRO A 105 -1.14 0.22 11.42
C PRO A 105 0.05 0.08 10.46
N TYR A 106 0.36 -1.14 10.02
CA TYR A 106 1.31 -1.40 8.92
C TYR A 106 0.62 -2.25 7.83
N ARG A 107 0.80 -1.87 6.57
CA ARG A 107 0.30 -2.60 5.39
C ARG A 107 1.35 -3.60 4.91
N VAL A 108 0.97 -4.86 4.73
CA VAL A 108 1.86 -5.92 4.21
C VAL A 108 1.34 -6.39 2.86
N VAL A 109 2.24 -6.49 1.88
CA VAL A 109 1.98 -7.03 0.54
C VAL A 109 3.06 -8.01 0.11
N ASP A 110 2.71 -9.01 -0.70
CA ASP A 110 3.66 -9.92 -1.35
C ASP A 110 3.81 -9.67 -2.86
N ASN A 111 2.95 -8.82 -3.45
CA ASN A 111 2.99 -8.44 -4.86
C ASN A 111 3.24 -6.93 -5.02
N PRO A 112 4.49 -6.49 -5.27
CA PRO A 112 4.82 -5.07 -5.40
C PRO A 112 4.25 -4.40 -6.65
N ALA A 113 3.85 -5.15 -7.68
CA ALA A 113 3.21 -4.59 -8.88
C ALA A 113 1.78 -4.05 -8.63
N LYS A 114 1.25 -4.23 -7.40
CA LYS A 114 0.02 -3.57 -6.92
C LYS A 114 0.27 -2.23 -6.19
N LEU A 115 1.53 -1.78 -6.08
CA LEU A 115 1.88 -0.51 -5.46
C LEU A 115 1.87 0.61 -6.51
N SER A 116 1.11 1.67 -6.22
CA SER A 116 1.13 2.90 -7.03
C SER A 116 2.41 3.71 -6.77
N PRO A 117 2.80 4.65 -7.66
CA PRO A 117 4.02 5.44 -7.48
C PRO A 117 4.12 6.16 -6.12
N SER A 118 3.00 6.62 -5.56
CA SER A 118 2.93 7.26 -4.23
C SER A 118 2.85 6.29 -3.05
N ASP A 119 2.76 4.98 -3.29
CA ASP A 119 2.91 3.96 -2.25
C ASP A 119 4.37 3.69 -1.93
N TRP A 120 5.28 3.85 -2.90
CA TRP A 120 6.70 3.53 -2.74
C TRP A 120 7.44 4.42 -1.73
N ASP A 121 7.02 5.68 -1.57
CA ASP A 121 7.52 6.53 -0.48
C ASP A 121 7.12 5.99 0.91
N ARG A 122 6.02 5.23 0.99
CA ARG A 122 5.54 4.61 2.22
C ARG A 122 6.13 3.22 2.47
N VAL A 123 6.88 2.65 1.52
CA VAL A 123 7.59 1.38 1.73
C VAL A 123 8.76 1.60 2.67
N VAL A 124 8.76 0.90 3.80
CA VAL A 124 9.74 1.05 4.87
C VAL A 124 10.61 -0.18 5.09
N ALA A 125 10.11 -1.37 4.73
CA ALA A 125 10.86 -2.62 4.85
C ALA A 125 10.61 -3.59 3.68
N VAL A 126 11.61 -4.40 3.37
CA VAL A 126 11.52 -5.54 2.43
C VAL A 126 12.18 -6.78 3.01
N PHE A 127 11.49 -7.93 2.95
CA PHE A 127 12.10 -9.23 3.22
C PHE A 127 12.65 -9.85 1.93
N VAL A 128 13.95 -10.17 1.90
CA VAL A 128 14.69 -10.60 0.72
C VAL A 128 15.00 -12.10 0.72
N MET A 129 15.04 -12.71 -0.47
CA MET A 129 15.38 -14.12 -0.68
C MET A 129 16.82 -14.33 -1.18
N GLY A 130 17.45 -13.33 -1.81
CA GLY A 130 18.81 -13.42 -2.36
C GLY A 130 18.91 -13.28 -3.89
N PRO A 131 18.01 -13.83 -4.71
CA PRO A 131 18.03 -13.58 -6.15
C PRO A 131 17.62 -12.14 -6.51
N ALA A 132 18.48 -11.41 -7.21
CA ALA A 132 18.23 -10.01 -7.58
C ALA A 132 16.96 -9.79 -8.43
N TRP A 133 16.46 -10.81 -9.14
CA TRP A 133 15.20 -10.74 -9.89
C TRP A 133 13.99 -10.43 -8.99
N GLN A 134 14.07 -10.63 -7.67
CA GLN A 134 13.04 -10.25 -6.71
C GLN A 134 12.66 -8.76 -6.81
N PHE A 135 13.59 -7.91 -7.26
CA PHE A 135 13.41 -6.45 -7.34
C PHE A 135 12.95 -5.96 -8.73
N LYS A 136 12.64 -6.87 -9.66
CA LYS A 136 12.16 -6.50 -11.00
C LYS A 136 10.87 -5.67 -10.89
N GLY A 137 10.88 -4.47 -11.47
CA GLY A 137 9.74 -3.54 -11.43
C GLY A 137 9.58 -2.76 -10.11
N TYR A 138 10.61 -2.73 -9.26
CA TYR A 138 10.74 -1.70 -8.22
C TYR A 138 11.14 -0.36 -8.89
N PRO A 139 10.95 0.81 -8.23
CA PRO A 139 11.39 2.10 -8.77
C PRO A 139 12.91 2.23 -8.92
N TRP A 140 13.66 1.36 -8.24
CA TRP A 140 15.11 1.25 -8.25
C TRP A 140 15.44 -0.23 -8.43
N GLU A 141 16.26 -0.61 -9.42
CA GLU A 141 16.60 -2.02 -9.68
C GLU A 141 17.95 -2.44 -9.07
N ASN A 142 18.79 -1.48 -8.65
CA ASN A 142 20.06 -1.75 -7.97
C ASN A 142 19.82 -2.03 -6.47
N PRO A 143 20.15 -3.23 -5.94
CA PRO A 143 19.97 -3.55 -4.52
C PRO A 143 20.59 -2.54 -3.55
N VAL A 144 21.72 -1.92 -3.90
CA VAL A 144 22.36 -0.89 -3.06
C VAL A 144 21.46 0.34 -2.90
N GLU A 145 20.81 0.79 -3.98
CA GLU A 145 19.88 1.92 -3.96
C GLU A 145 18.53 1.56 -3.30
N ILE A 146 18.07 0.31 -3.44
CA ILE A 146 16.87 -0.17 -2.75
C ILE A 146 17.09 -0.14 -1.23
N PHE A 147 18.24 -0.62 -0.75
CA PHE A 147 18.49 -0.78 0.69
C PHE A 147 18.95 0.49 1.40
N ASP A 148 19.43 1.50 0.66
CA ASP A 148 19.51 2.89 1.10
C ASP A 148 18.13 3.44 1.51
N LYS A 149 17.07 3.10 0.75
CA LYS A 149 15.74 3.71 0.91
C LYS A 149 14.78 2.87 1.74
N ILE A 150 14.93 1.53 1.71
CA ILE A 150 14.04 0.55 2.34
C ILE A 150 14.87 -0.38 3.24
N CYS A 151 14.47 -0.52 4.51
CA CYS A 151 15.17 -1.39 5.46
C CYS A 151 15.04 -2.88 5.07
N ALA A 152 16.14 -3.54 4.73
CA ALA A 152 16.11 -4.89 4.20
C ALA A 152 16.37 -5.97 5.28
N PHE A 153 15.62 -7.06 5.21
CA PHE A 153 15.69 -8.18 6.15
C PHE A 153 15.74 -9.53 5.45
N HIS A 154 16.42 -10.52 6.01
CA HIS A 154 16.40 -11.90 5.52
C HIS A 154 16.09 -12.85 6.67
N LEU A 155 14.99 -13.61 6.57
CA LEU A 155 14.54 -14.53 7.61
C LEU A 155 14.89 -15.98 7.23
N LYS A 156 15.81 -16.60 7.97
CA LYS A 156 16.29 -17.97 7.76
C LYS A 156 16.17 -18.81 9.03
N TYR A 157 16.26 -20.13 8.91
CA TYR A 157 16.58 -20.96 10.07
C TYR A 157 18.07 -20.85 10.41
N ASP A 158 18.44 -21.03 11.68
CA ASP A 158 19.83 -21.00 12.15
C ASP A 158 20.73 -21.97 11.36
N GLU A 159 20.30 -23.23 11.14
CA GLU A 159 21.11 -24.23 10.44
C GLU A 159 21.28 -24.03 8.92
N MET A 160 20.50 -23.12 8.30
CA MET A 160 20.60 -22.88 6.85
C MET A 160 21.87 -22.10 6.49
N ARG A 161 22.45 -22.36 5.31
CA ARG A 161 23.47 -21.48 4.73
C ARG A 161 22.84 -20.14 4.31
N LEU A 162 23.55 -19.05 4.55
CA LEU A 162 23.17 -17.73 4.04
C LEU A 162 23.40 -17.66 2.52
N ASP A 163 22.49 -17.00 1.81
CA ASP A 163 22.64 -16.75 0.37
C ASP A 163 23.81 -15.79 0.07
N ALA A 164 24.53 -16.07 -1.02
CA ALA A 164 25.76 -15.37 -1.38
C ALA A 164 25.57 -13.90 -1.80
N ASN A 165 24.38 -13.52 -2.26
CA ASN A 165 24.04 -12.13 -2.53
C ASN A 165 23.58 -11.42 -1.25
N VAL A 166 22.76 -12.08 -0.42
CA VAL A 166 22.36 -11.53 0.89
C VAL A 166 23.58 -11.22 1.76
N ALA A 167 24.59 -12.09 1.76
CA ALA A 167 25.86 -11.89 2.46
C ALA A 167 26.70 -10.69 1.94
N ARG A 168 26.34 -10.11 0.79
CA ARG A 168 27.00 -8.94 0.17
C ARG A 168 26.15 -7.67 0.21
N TRP A 169 24.94 -7.74 0.76
CA TRP A 169 23.96 -6.67 0.74
C TRP A 169 23.76 -6.05 2.13
N ALA A 170 23.26 -4.81 2.16
CA ALA A 170 22.88 -4.11 3.40
C ALA A 170 21.58 -4.67 4.00
N VAL A 171 21.61 -5.93 4.44
CA VAL A 171 20.46 -6.71 4.90
C VAL A 171 20.66 -7.16 6.35
N THR A 172 19.67 -6.93 7.21
CA THR A 172 19.65 -7.54 8.54
C THR A 172 19.17 -8.98 8.45
N VAL A 173 20.10 -9.93 8.62
CA VAL A 173 19.75 -11.34 8.78
C VAL A 173 19.10 -11.56 10.14
N ILE A 174 17.96 -12.25 10.15
CA ILE A 174 17.25 -12.72 11.35
C ILE A 174 17.22 -14.24 11.27
N GLU A 175 17.74 -14.89 12.31
CA GLU A 175 17.83 -16.35 12.38
C GLU A 175 16.84 -16.89 13.42
N LEU A 176 16.07 -17.89 13.02
CA LEU A 176 15.15 -18.61 13.89
C LEU A 176 15.66 -20.03 14.11
N SER A 177 15.67 -20.51 15.35
CA SER A 177 15.88 -21.94 15.57
C SER A 177 14.64 -22.73 15.15
N ARG A 178 14.79 -23.97 14.67
CA ARG A 178 13.63 -24.83 14.36
C ARG A 178 12.82 -25.24 15.58
N THR A 179 13.49 -25.43 16.73
CA THR A 179 12.89 -25.99 17.95
C THR A 179 12.75 -24.98 19.09
N LYS A 180 13.68 -24.01 19.22
CA LYS A 180 13.76 -23.09 20.37
C LYS A 180 12.78 -21.90 20.27
N ARG A 181 11.47 -22.19 20.16
CA ARG A 181 10.38 -21.20 19.97
C ARG A 181 10.33 -20.08 21.03
N HIS A 182 10.92 -20.27 22.20
CA HIS A 182 11.04 -19.24 23.23
C HIS A 182 12.03 -18.11 22.86
N LEU A 183 12.92 -18.32 21.88
CA LEU A 183 13.86 -17.30 21.38
C LEU A 183 13.26 -16.42 20.27
N ASP A 184 12.17 -16.86 19.63
CA ASP A 184 11.53 -16.17 18.49
C ASP A 184 11.29 -14.69 18.79
N ARG A 185 10.77 -14.38 19.98
CA ARG A 185 10.44 -13.02 20.38
C ARG A 185 11.65 -12.09 20.39
N ALA A 186 12.82 -12.59 20.81
CA ALA A 186 14.05 -11.81 20.82
C ALA A 186 14.58 -11.62 19.39
N ALA A 187 14.64 -12.69 18.59
CA ALA A 187 15.09 -12.64 17.20
C ALA A 187 14.21 -11.71 16.33
N LEU A 188 12.88 -11.79 16.49
CA LEU A 188 11.92 -10.99 15.73
C LEU A 188 11.79 -9.55 16.24
N MET A 189 12.15 -9.25 17.48
CA MET A 189 12.20 -7.87 17.98
C MET A 189 13.27 -7.02 17.26
N VAL A 190 14.37 -7.64 16.81
CA VAL A 190 15.43 -6.98 16.02
C VAL A 190 14.87 -6.34 14.73
N PHE A 191 13.83 -6.93 14.12
CA PHE A 191 13.13 -6.32 12.98
C PHE A 191 12.63 -4.92 13.31
N TRP A 192 11.89 -4.78 14.42
CA TRP A 192 11.27 -3.52 14.82
C TRP A 192 12.29 -2.48 15.29
N GLU A 193 13.35 -2.89 16.01
CA GLU A 193 14.43 -1.99 16.43
C GLU A 193 15.16 -1.35 15.24
N LYS A 194 15.48 -2.17 14.23
CA LYS A 194 16.16 -1.73 13.00
C LYS A 194 15.22 -0.86 12.17
N LEU A 195 13.96 -1.26 12.04
CA LEU A 195 12.96 -0.55 11.25
C LEU A 195 12.59 0.81 11.85
N ASP A 196 12.42 0.91 13.17
CA ASP A 196 12.17 2.21 13.82
C ASP A 196 13.32 3.19 13.57
N ARG A 197 14.57 2.73 13.71
CA ARG A 197 15.76 3.54 13.43
C ARG A 197 15.78 4.03 11.97
N HIS A 198 15.48 3.13 11.02
CA HIS A 198 15.42 3.47 9.60
C HIS A 198 14.35 4.51 9.28
N ILE A 199 13.14 4.39 9.85
CA ILE A 199 12.04 5.32 9.56
C ILE A 199 12.28 6.69 10.23
N VAL A 200 12.84 6.74 11.45
CA VAL A 200 13.26 8.00 12.09
C VAL A 200 14.22 8.79 11.20
N GLN A 201 15.19 8.10 10.58
CA GLN A 201 16.23 8.72 9.76
C GLN A 201 15.73 9.10 8.36
N HIS A 202 15.10 8.17 7.64
CA HIS A 202 14.85 8.32 6.20
C HIS A 202 13.40 8.68 5.85
N LYS A 203 12.43 8.40 6.73
CA LYS A 203 10.98 8.57 6.45
C LYS A 203 10.20 9.21 7.62
N PRO A 204 10.68 10.33 8.22
CA PRO A 204 10.05 10.96 9.40
C PRO A 204 8.66 11.57 9.16
N HIS A 205 8.19 11.61 7.90
CA HIS A 205 6.86 12.09 7.55
C HIS A 205 5.73 11.07 7.83
N LEU A 206 6.08 9.78 7.99
CA LEU A 206 5.15 8.67 8.24
C LEU A 206 4.62 8.67 9.68
N ARG A 207 3.66 7.79 9.98
CA ARG A 207 3.21 7.49 11.36
C ARG A 207 3.48 6.01 11.62
N PHE A 208 4.42 5.72 12.53
CA PHE A 208 5.08 4.42 12.68
C PHE A 208 5.49 4.15 14.13
#